data_AF-A0A6M2A7E7-F1
#
_entry.id   AF-A0A6M2A7E7-F1
#
_cell.length_a   1.000
_cell.length_b   1.000
_cell.length_c   1.000
_cell.angle_alpha   90.00
_cell.angle_beta   90.00
_cell.angle_gamma   90.00
#
_symmetry.space_group_name_H-M   'P 1'
#
loop_
_entity.id
_entity.type
_entity.pdbx_description
1 polymer ?
#
loop_
_entity_poly.entity_id
_entity_poly.type
_entity_poly.pdbx_seq_one_letter_code
_entity_poly.pdbx_strand_id
1 'polypeptide(L)'
;MSEHRFLELLQQKKGFFEVVLELTQEEGNLPIKEWLSVLEQKKILLSCIEEVDEKLEPFQAAYPILPQEIGDELSTIRKVVQEILHIDEKNQEMRKKELRFYA
;
A
#
# COMPACT_ATOMS: atom_id res chain seq x y z
N MET A 1 17.37 13.19 -15.35
CA MET A 1 16.93 13.38 -13.94
C MET A 1 17.79 12.50 -13.05
N SER A 2 18.06 12.90 -11.80
CA SER A 2 19.00 12.24 -10.89
C SER A 2 18.38 11.04 -10.15
N GLU A 3 19.22 10.05 -9.84
CA GLU A 3 18.95 8.89 -8.96
C GLU A 3 18.24 9.30 -7.65
N HIS A 4 18.62 10.45 -7.09
CA HIS A 4 18.00 11.03 -5.91
C HIS A 4 16.48 11.21 -6.03
N ARG A 5 15.99 11.70 -7.18
CA ARG A 5 14.56 11.91 -7.41
C ARG A 5 13.78 10.60 -7.52
N PHE A 6 14.42 9.54 -8.03
CA PHE A 6 13.82 8.22 -8.08
C PHE A 6 13.66 7.64 -6.65
N LEU A 7 14.69 7.80 -5.82
CA LEU A 7 14.63 7.39 -4.42
C LEU A 7 13.57 8.17 -3.63
N GLU A 8 13.46 9.49 -3.83
CA GLU A 8 12.40 10.32 -3.21
C GLU A 8 11.00 9.81 -3.58
N LEU A 9 10.77 9.47 -4.86
CA LEU A 9 9.49 8.92 -5.32
C LEU A 9 9.21 7.54 -4.70
N LEU A 10 10.22 6.68 -4.55
CA LEU A 10 10.06 5.40 -3.86
C LEU A 10 9.73 5.56 -2.39
N GLN A 11 10.40 6.48 -1.69
CA GLN A 11 10.11 6.79 -0.29
C GLN A 11 8.71 7.35 -0.12
N GLN A 12 8.27 8.21 -1.04
CA GLN A 12 6.89 8.69 -1.07
C GLN A 12 5.90 7.53 -1.25
N LYS A 13 6.17 6.63 -2.21
CA LYS A 13 5.34 5.44 -2.45
C LYS A 13 5.24 4.56 -1.21
N LYS A 14 6.37 4.33 -0.53
CA LYS A 14 6.43 3.57 0.71
C LYS A 14 5.56 4.21 1.79
N GLY A 15 5.66 5.51 1.99
CA GLY A 15 4.86 6.23 2.98
C GLY A 15 3.35 6.04 2.75
N PHE A 16 2.89 6.07 1.50
CA PHE A 16 1.50 5.74 1.20
C PHE A 16 1.13 4.30 1.56
N PHE A 17 1.98 3.32 1.26
CA PHE A 17 1.74 1.94 1.66
C PHE A 17 1.75 1.74 3.18
N GLU A 18 2.61 2.42 3.92
CA GLU A 18 2.63 2.37 5.38
C GLU A 18 1.29 2.87 5.97
N VAL A 19 0.75 3.97 5.45
CA VAL A 19 -0.58 4.46 5.85
C VAL A 19 -1.68 3.45 5.46
N VAL A 20 -1.60 2.83 4.28
CA VAL A 20 -2.55 1.77 3.90
C VAL A 20 -2.46 0.58 4.86
N LEU A 21 -1.27 0.20 5.31
CA LEU A 21 -1.07 -0.87 6.29
C LEU A 21 -1.72 -0.53 7.63
N GLU A 22 -1.50 0.67 8.15
CA GLU A 22 -2.14 1.15 9.38
C GLU A 22 -3.67 1.06 9.28
N LEU A 23 -4.24 1.59 8.19
CA LEU A 23 -5.68 1.52 7.93
C LEU A 23 -6.19 0.08 7.84
N THR A 24 -5.41 -0.82 7.23
CA THR A 24 -5.76 -2.25 7.11
C THR A 24 -5.69 -2.96 8.46
N GLN A 25 -4.78 -2.59 9.35
CA GLN A 25 -4.72 -3.12 10.71
C GLN A 25 -5.90 -2.65 11.56
N GLU A 26 -6.31 -1.40 11.41
CA GLU A 26 -7.42 -0.82 12.18
C GLU A 26 -8.79 -1.35 11.72
N GLU A 27 -9.01 -1.50 10.42
CA GLU A 27 -10.33 -1.75 9.85
C GLU A 27 -11.00 -3.04 10.36
N GLY A 28 -10.21 -4.04 10.74
CA GLY A 28 -10.68 -5.34 11.22
C GLY A 28 -11.47 -5.25 12.53
N ASN A 29 -11.27 -4.18 13.30
CA ASN A 29 -11.96 -3.93 14.56
C ASN A 29 -13.04 -2.84 14.45
N LEU A 30 -13.22 -2.23 13.27
CA LEU A 30 -14.12 -1.09 13.11
C LEU A 30 -15.57 -1.52 12.87
N PRO A 31 -16.55 -0.78 13.43
CA PRO A 31 -17.94 -0.93 13.06
C PRO A 31 -18.16 -0.58 11.57
N ILE A 32 -19.19 -1.16 10.96
CA ILE A 32 -19.47 -1.07 9.50
C ILE A 32 -19.47 0.37 8.97
N LYS A 33 -19.95 1.34 9.77
CA LYS A 33 -20.00 2.75 9.36
C LYS A 33 -18.62 3.37 9.22
N GLU A 34 -17.70 3.06 10.12
CA GLU A 34 -16.32 3.57 10.11
C GLU A 34 -15.48 2.83 9.07
N TRP A 35 -15.80 1.55 8.83
CA TRP A 35 -15.20 0.75 7.77
C TRP A 35 -15.36 1.36 6.38
N LEU A 36 -16.54 1.89 6.03
CA LEU A 36 -16.75 2.56 4.75
C LEU A 36 -15.83 3.78 4.57
N SER A 37 -15.61 4.55 5.65
CA SER A 37 -14.69 5.69 5.61
C SER A 37 -13.25 5.24 5.40
N VAL A 38 -12.83 4.14 6.03
CA VAL A 38 -11.49 3.58 5.84
C VAL A 38 -11.28 3.06 4.42
N LEU A 39 -12.29 2.41 3.83
CA LEU A 39 -12.23 1.98 2.43
C LEU A 39 -12.06 3.16 1.46
N GLU A 40 -12.74 4.28 1.72
CA GLU A 40 -12.61 5.48 0.89
C GLU A 40 -11.21 6.11 1.03
N GLN A 41 -10.66 6.17 2.24
CA GLN A 41 -9.29 6.62 2.47
C GLN A 41 -8.26 5.72 1.76
N LYS A 42 -8.41 4.40 1.87
CA LYS A 42 -7.56 3.43 1.14
C LYS A 42 -7.62 3.66 -0.37
N LYS A 43 -8.82 3.90 -0.94
CA LYS A 43 -8.99 4.17 -2.36
C LYS A 43 -8.24 5.43 -2.81
N ILE A 44 -8.29 6.50 -2.02
CA ILE A 44 -7.54 7.74 -2.29
C ILE A 44 -6.03 7.45 -2.27
N LEU A 45 -5.54 6.75 -1.25
CA LEU A 45 -4.12 6.41 -1.12
C LEU A 45 -3.63 5.53 -2.28
N LEU A 46 -4.43 4.56 -2.73
CA LEU A 46 -4.10 3.74 -3.89
C LEU A 46 -4.01 4.58 -5.17
N SER A 47 -4.90 5.56 -5.36
CA SER A 47 -4.79 6.50 -6.48
C SER A 47 -3.52 7.35 -6.40
N CYS A 48 -3.13 7.81 -5.20
CA CYS A 48 -1.85 8.51 -5.02
C CYS A 48 -0.64 7.61 -5.33
N ILE A 49 -0.72 6.31 -5.02
CA ILE A 49 0.31 5.32 -5.37
C ILE A 49 0.40 5.14 -6.88
N GLU A 50 -0.74 5.06 -7.59
CA GLU A 50 -0.79 4.99 -9.05
C GLU A 50 -0.13 6.22 -9.69
N GLU A 51 -0.40 7.42 -9.20
CA GLU A 51 0.27 8.65 -9.67
C GLU A 51 1.80 8.62 -9.46
N VAL A 52 2.27 7.99 -8.38
CA VAL A 52 3.70 7.81 -8.15
C VAL A 52 4.28 6.76 -9.10
N ASP A 53 3.55 5.69 -9.38
CA ASP A 53 3.97 4.67 -10.34
C ASP A 53 4.12 5.20 -11.77
N GLU A 54 3.19 6.05 -12.23
CA GLU A 54 3.32 6.75 -13.50
C GLU A 54 4.59 7.61 -13.56
N LYS A 55 4.96 8.26 -12.43
CA LYS A 55 6.21 9.05 -12.35
C LYS A 55 7.46 8.18 -12.30
N LEU A 56 7.35 6.94 -11.83
CA LEU A 56 8.46 5.97 -11.76
C LEU A 56 8.67 5.21 -13.08
N GLU A 57 7.64 5.10 -13.93
CA GLU A 57 7.69 4.37 -15.22
C GLU A 57 8.90 4.77 -16.09
N PRO A 58 9.23 6.06 -16.30
CA PRO A 58 10.36 6.46 -17.14
C PRO A 58 11.73 6.04 -16.59
N PHE A 59 11.81 5.72 -15.30
CA PHE A 59 13.06 5.36 -14.62
C PHE A 59 13.32 3.85 -14.63
N GLN A 60 12.27 3.02 -14.74
CA GLN A 60 12.43 1.55 -14.77
C GLN A 60 13.26 1.08 -15.97
N ALA A 61 13.20 1.80 -17.09
CA ALA A 61 14.01 1.52 -18.28
C ALA A 61 15.45 2.06 -18.19
N ALA A 62 15.74 2.97 -17.25
CA ALA A 62 17.01 3.71 -17.19
C ALA A 62 18.10 2.99 -16.36
N TYR A 63 17.75 2.02 -15.53
CA TYR A 63 18.67 1.36 -14.61
C TYR A 63 18.70 -0.17 -14.82
N PRO A 64 19.56 -0.69 -15.71
CA PRO A 64 19.73 -2.13 -15.88
C PRO A 64 20.34 -2.82 -14.63
N ILE A 65 21.00 -2.05 -13.77
CA ILE A 65 21.47 -2.47 -12.45
C ILE A 65 20.96 -1.43 -11.45
N LEU A 66 20.13 -1.86 -10.51
CA LEU A 66 19.59 -0.98 -9.47
C LEU A 66 20.65 -0.72 -8.39
N PRO A 67 20.87 0.54 -8.00
CA PRO A 67 21.63 0.87 -6.80
C PRO A 67 21.08 0.16 -5.57
N GLN A 68 21.95 -0.18 -4.62
CA GLN A 68 21.57 -0.96 -3.44
C GLN A 68 20.46 -0.29 -2.63
N GLU A 69 20.55 1.02 -2.41
CA GLU A 69 19.54 1.79 -1.65
C GLU A 69 18.14 1.68 -2.28
N ILE A 70 18.07 1.73 -3.61
CA ILE A 70 16.82 1.55 -4.36
C ILE A 70 16.31 0.12 -4.22
N GLY A 71 17.20 -0.87 -4.27
CA GLY A 71 16.85 -2.27 -4.06
C GLY A 71 16.30 -2.55 -2.66
N ASP A 72 16.91 -1.96 -1.63
CA ASP A 72 16.49 -2.06 -0.24
C ASP A 72 15.12 -1.41 -0.02
N GLU A 73 14.87 -0.25 -0.65
CA GLU A 73 13.59 0.43 -0.57
C GLU A 73 12.46 -0.36 -1.25
N LEU A 74 12.72 -0.91 -2.45
CA LEU A 74 11.78 -1.77 -3.16
C LEU A 74 11.47 -3.07 -2.39
N SER A 75 12.49 -3.65 -1.75
CA SER A 75 12.34 -4.81 -0.87
C SER A 75 11.45 -4.49 0.33
N THR A 76 11.62 -3.30 0.92
CA THR A 76 10.81 -2.83 2.03
C THR A 76 9.35 -2.62 1.60
N ILE A 77 9.12 -1.91 0.49
CA ILE A 77 7.78 -1.73 -0.08
C ILE A 77 7.10 -3.09 -0.32
N ARG A 78 7.83 -4.05 -0.89
CA ARG A 78 7.29 -5.39 -1.14
C ARG A 78 6.83 -6.08 0.15
N LYS A 79 7.60 -5.97 1.24
CA LYS A 79 7.21 -6.54 2.54
C LYS A 79 5.94 -5.90 3.07
N VAL A 80 5.84 -4.56 3.00
CA VAL A 80 4.64 -3.82 3.44
C VAL A 80 3.42 -4.27 2.64
N VAL A 81 3.54 -4.39 1.31
CA VAL A 81 2.44 -4.87 0.45
C VAL A 81 2.02 -6.29 0.81
N GLN A 82 2.97 -7.20 1.04
CA GLN A 82 2.65 -8.57 1.45
C GLN A 82 1.92 -8.60 2.80
N GLU A 83 2.30 -7.73 3.73
CA GLU A 83 1.64 -7.62 5.03
C GLU A 83 0.21 -7.06 4.89
N ILE A 84 0.01 -6.02 4.07
CA ILE A 84 -1.32 -5.48 3.75
C ILE A 84 -2.22 -6.60 3.24
N LEU A 85 -1.77 -7.36 2.22
CA LEU A 85 -2.57 -8.42 1.61
C LEU A 85 -2.95 -9.52 2.61
N HIS A 86 -2.03 -9.91 3.48
CA HIS A 86 -2.28 -10.91 4.52
C HIS A 86 -3.30 -10.46 5.55
N ILE A 87 -3.25 -9.19 5.97
CA ILE A 87 -4.20 -8.64 6.94
C ILE A 87 -5.56 -8.40 6.28
N ASP A 88 -5.59 -7.91 5.04
CA ASP A 88 -6.83 -7.70 4.27
C ASP A 88 -7.58 -9.03 4.08
N GLU A 89 -6.88 -10.11 3.74
CA GLU A 89 -7.47 -11.46 3.65
C GLU A 89 -8.13 -11.88 4.97
N LYS A 90 -7.44 -11.70 6.10
CA LYS A 90 -8.00 -11.98 7.43
C LYS A 90 -9.23 -11.13 7.74
N ASN A 91 -9.18 -9.84 7.45
CA ASN A 91 -10.29 -8.92 7.68
C ASN A 91 -11.53 -9.31 6.87
N GLN A 92 -11.33 -9.68 5.59
CA GLN A 92 -12.41 -10.17 4.74
C GLN A 92 -13.02 -11.47 5.28
N GLU A 93 -12.22 -12.41 5.77
CA GLU A 93 -12.74 -13.63 6.38
C GLU A 93 -13.56 -13.35 7.65
N MET A 94 -13.09 -12.46 8.51
CA MET A 94 -13.82 -12.04 9.72
C MET A 94 -15.15 -11.40 9.35
N ARG A 95 -15.15 -10.45 8.41
CA ARG A 95 -16.36 -9.80 7.88
C ARG A 95 -17.37 -10.78 7.30
N LYS A 96 -16.91 -11.75 6.50
CA LYS A 96 -17.78 -12.79 5.95
C LYS A 96 -18.46 -13.61 7.04
N LYS A 97 -17.78 -13.88 8.15
CA LYS A 97 -18.37 -14.56 9.31
C LYS A 97 -19.42 -13.67 9.97
N GLU A 98 -19.11 -12.41 10.28
CA GLU A 98 -20.05 -11.46 10.89
C GLU A 98 -21.35 -11.37 10.06
N LEU A 99 -21.24 -11.15 8.75
CA LEU A 99 -22.40 -11.03 7.86
C LEU A 99 -23.26 -12.30 7.78
N ARG A 100 -22.66 -13.49 7.95
CA ARG A 100 -23.42 -14.75 8.02
C ARG A 100 -24.15 -14.95 9.35
N PHE A 101 -23.66 -14.36 10.44
CA PHE A 101 -24.32 -14.41 11.74
C PHE A 101 -25.52 -13.45 11.85
N TYR A 102 -25.62 -12.47 10.95
CA TYR A 102 -26.73 -11.50 10.89
C TYR A 102 -27.76 -11.78 9.76
N ALA A 103 -27.65 -12.91 9.05
CA ALA A 103 -28.59 -13.35 8.00
C ALA A 103 -29.46 -14.52 8.47
#